data_AF-A0A833ZLD9-F1
#
_entry.id   AF-A0A833ZLD9-F1
#
_cell.length_a   1.000
_cell.length_b   1.000
_cell.length_c   1.000
_cell.angle_alpha   90.00
_cell.angle_beta   90.00
_cell.angle_gamma   90.00
#
_symmetry.space_group_name_H-M   'P 1'
#
loop_
_entity.id
_entity.type
_entity.pdbx_description
1 polymer ?
#
loop_
_entity_poly.entity_id
_entity_poly.type
_entity_poly.pdbx_seq_one_letter_code
_entity_poly.pdbx_strand_id
1 'polypeptide(L)'
;MCPCKSITVSGNVLPTAQRSDIAFHLNPRFDQNTVIGNTQINGSWGPEQYSISKTMPFSRGQGFLVRITCEDTGYKVAVNGQHLFDYNHRLKDLPAINVLEVGGDIQLTSLDTGRIPGPGESAGAHCC
;
A
#
# COMPACT_ATOMS: atom_id res chain seq x y z
N MET A 1 4.65 -16.85 30.05
CA MET A 1 3.17 -16.85 30.13
C MET A 1 2.65 -16.22 28.85
N CYS A 2 2.05 -17.02 27.96
CA CYS A 2 1.42 -16.51 26.74
C CYS A 2 -0.02 -16.13 27.07
N PRO A 3 -0.46 -14.87 26.91
CA PRO A 3 -1.87 -14.57 27.08
C PRO A 3 -2.64 -15.18 25.90
N CYS A 4 -3.53 -16.13 26.19
CA CYS A 4 -4.55 -16.58 25.25
C CYS A 4 -5.47 -15.38 24.97
N LYS A 5 -5.19 -14.59 23.94
CA LYS A 5 -6.05 -13.48 23.53
C LYS A 5 -7.17 -14.03 22.65
N SER A 6 -8.42 -13.89 23.09
CA SER A 6 -9.58 -14.08 22.21
C SER A 6 -9.93 -12.76 21.54
N ILE A 7 -9.94 -12.74 20.21
CA ILE A 7 -10.47 -11.64 19.41
C ILE A 7 -11.77 -12.13 18.79
N THR A 8 -12.89 -11.48 19.10
CA THR A 8 -14.21 -11.80 18.52
C THR A 8 -14.60 -10.67 17.57
N VAL A 9 -14.88 -11.02 16.32
CA VAL A 9 -15.38 -10.11 15.28
C VAL A 9 -16.73 -10.64 14.80
N SER A 10 -17.76 -9.80 14.81
CA SER A 10 -19.10 -10.14 14.33
C SER A 10 -19.55 -9.14 13.27
N GLY A 11 -20.14 -9.63 12.18
CA GLY A 11 -20.65 -8.80 11.10
C GLY A 11 -21.40 -9.64 10.06
N ASN A 12 -21.96 -8.96 9.06
CA ASN A 12 -22.61 -9.61 7.93
C ASN A 12 -21.74 -9.48 6.69
N VAL A 13 -21.60 -10.57 5.94
CA VAL A 13 -20.99 -10.53 4.59
C VAL A 13 -22.02 -9.92 3.63
N LEU A 14 -21.60 -8.94 2.84
CA LEU A 14 -22.48 -8.35 1.82
C LEU A 14 -22.78 -9.37 0.72
N PRO A 15 -24.01 -9.42 0.14
CA PRO A 15 -24.34 -10.33 -0.97
C PRO A 15 -23.47 -10.15 -2.21
N THR A 16 -22.86 -8.98 -2.36
CA THR A 16 -21.97 -8.61 -3.47
C THR A 16 -20.49 -8.75 -3.11
N ALA A 17 -20.15 -9.35 -1.97
CA ALA A 17 -18.76 -9.51 -1.54
C ALA A 17 -18.00 -10.33 -2.58
N GLN A 18 -17.06 -9.68 -3.25
CA GLN A 18 -16.09 -10.33 -4.12
C GLN A 18 -14.70 -10.18 -3.54
N ARG A 19 -13.80 -11.10 -3.91
CA ARG A 19 -12.38 -10.94 -3.62
C ARG A 19 -11.89 -9.74 -4.40
N SER A 20 -11.44 -8.70 -3.71
CA SER A 20 -10.91 -7.51 -4.35
C SER A 20 -9.55 -7.79 -4.97
N ASP A 21 -9.31 -7.19 -6.14
CA ASP A 21 -7.98 -7.12 -6.73
C ASP A 21 -7.07 -6.22 -5.88
N ILE A 22 -5.76 -6.48 -5.93
CA ILE A 22 -4.76 -5.65 -5.28
C ILE A 22 -4.08 -4.83 -6.37
N ALA A 23 -4.48 -3.56 -6.49
CA ALA A 23 -3.94 -2.65 -7.50
C ALA A 23 -2.43 -2.46 -7.36
N PHE A 24 -1.95 -2.30 -6.13
CA PHE A 24 -0.54 -2.17 -5.80
C PHE A 24 -0.22 -2.81 -4.44
N HIS A 25 0.67 -3.78 -4.46
CA HIS A 25 1.22 -4.45 -3.29
C HIS A 25 2.69 -4.08 -3.14
N LEU A 26 3.01 -3.30 -2.11
CA LEU A 26 4.38 -2.97 -1.72
C LEU A 26 4.85 -3.96 -0.65
N ASN A 27 5.87 -4.76 -0.97
CA ASN A 27 6.34 -5.86 -0.12
C ASN A 27 7.83 -5.75 0.19
N PRO A 28 8.20 -5.20 1.36
CA PRO A 28 9.55 -5.29 1.89
C PRO A 28 9.90 -6.74 2.27
N ARG A 29 10.97 -7.29 1.70
CA ARG A 29 11.46 -8.65 1.95
C ARG A 29 12.84 -8.59 2.60
N PHE A 30 12.88 -8.67 3.94
CA PHE A 30 14.11 -8.52 4.72
C PHE A 30 15.12 -9.65 4.50
N ASP A 31 14.65 -10.85 4.18
CA ASP A 31 15.45 -12.01 3.81
C ASP A 31 16.17 -11.82 2.46
N GLN A 32 15.55 -11.07 1.54
CA GLN A 32 16.08 -10.77 0.21
C GLN A 32 16.71 -9.37 0.11
N ASN A 33 16.72 -8.61 1.22
CA ASN A 33 17.22 -7.24 1.29
C ASN A 33 16.67 -6.31 0.19
N THR A 34 15.39 -6.48 -0.19
CA THR A 34 14.76 -5.74 -1.28
C THR A 34 13.31 -5.37 -0.96
N VAL A 35 12.75 -4.46 -1.76
CA VAL A 35 11.32 -4.15 -1.75
C VAL A 35 10.78 -4.44 -3.14
N ILE A 36 9.61 -5.07 -3.20
CA ILE A 36 8.97 -5.47 -4.45
C ILE A 36 7.57 -4.86 -4.56
N GLY A 37 7.24 -4.35 -5.73
CA GLY A 37 5.91 -3.92 -6.13
C GLY A 37 5.24 -4.98 -7.02
N ASN A 38 3.97 -5.28 -6.79
CA ASN A 38 3.21 -6.15 -7.68
C ASN A 38 1.70 -5.79 -7.69
N THR A 39 0.94 -6.41 -8.58
CA THR A 39 -0.52 -6.33 -8.66
C THR A 39 -1.06 -7.76 -8.63
N GLN A 40 -2.16 -7.98 -7.91
CA GLN A 40 -2.90 -9.24 -7.92
C GLN A 40 -4.25 -9.01 -8.60
N ILE A 41 -4.54 -9.77 -9.66
CA ILE A 41 -5.81 -9.70 -10.39
C ILE A 41 -6.45 -11.08 -10.37
N ASN A 42 -7.70 -11.17 -9.96
CA ASN A 42 -8.44 -12.44 -9.79
C ASN A 42 -7.64 -13.46 -8.96
N GLY A 43 -6.96 -12.99 -7.92
CA GLY A 43 -6.14 -13.83 -7.05
C GLY A 43 -4.78 -14.27 -7.63
N SER A 44 -4.43 -13.88 -8.86
CA SER A 44 -3.16 -14.21 -9.50
C SER A 44 -2.19 -13.04 -9.46
N TRP A 45 -0.96 -13.28 -9.02
CA TRP A 45 0.10 -12.27 -9.02
C TRP A 45 0.66 -12.05 -10.43
N GLY A 46 0.87 -10.79 -10.80
CA GLY A 46 1.58 -10.43 -12.02
C GLY A 46 3.12 -10.52 -11.87
N PRO A 47 3.87 -9.95 -12.83
CA PRO A 47 5.32 -9.84 -12.74
C PRO A 47 5.78 -8.93 -11.58
N GLU A 48 6.77 -9.37 -10.83
CA GLU A 48 7.40 -8.56 -9.77
C GLU A 48 8.17 -7.36 -10.35
N GLN A 49 8.07 -6.20 -9.71
CA GLN A 49 8.92 -5.04 -9.97
C GLN A 49 9.78 -4.75 -8.74
N TYR A 50 11.09 -4.72 -8.90
CA TYR A 50 12.02 -4.40 -7.81
C TYR A 50 12.14 -2.89 -7.62
N SER A 51 12.39 -2.46 -6.38
CA SER A 51 12.71 -1.06 -6.07
C SER A 51 13.95 -0.58 -6.84
N ILE A 52 14.00 0.73 -7.11
CA ILE A 52 15.11 1.36 -7.85
C ILE A 52 16.44 1.10 -7.13
N SER A 53 16.45 1.26 -5.81
CA SER A 53 17.56 0.83 -4.96
C SER A 53 17.38 -0.64 -4.59
N LYS A 54 18.41 -1.48 -4.82
CA LYS A 54 18.47 -2.87 -4.32
C LYS A 54 18.90 -2.96 -2.86
N THR A 55 18.69 -1.90 -2.09
CA THR A 55 19.03 -1.82 -0.67
C THR A 55 17.74 -1.70 0.12
N MET A 56 17.65 -2.42 1.22
CA MET A 56 16.52 -2.34 2.14
C MET A 56 16.43 -0.92 2.76
N PRO A 57 15.34 -0.17 2.56
CA PRO A 57 15.18 1.16 3.14
C PRO A 57 14.64 1.12 4.59
N PHE A 58 14.28 -0.06 5.10
CA PHE A 58 13.77 -0.26 6.45
C PHE A 58 14.83 -0.88 7.36
N SER A 59 14.85 -0.48 8.62
CA SER A 59 15.73 -1.06 9.64
C SER A 59 14.90 -1.67 10.76
N ARG A 60 15.24 -2.88 11.20
CA ARG A 60 14.54 -3.57 12.28
C ARG A 60 14.60 -2.75 13.57
N GLY A 61 13.46 -2.56 14.22
CA GLY A 61 13.34 -1.78 15.46
C GLY A 61 13.43 -0.26 15.30
N GLN A 62 13.49 0.27 14.07
CA GLN A 62 13.49 1.70 13.79
C GLN A 62 12.14 2.14 13.22
N GLY A 63 11.78 3.40 13.48
CA GLY A 63 10.62 4.03 12.84
C GLY A 63 10.83 4.21 11.34
N PHE A 64 9.73 4.27 10.60
CA PHE A 64 9.74 4.54 9.17
C PHE A 64 8.54 5.41 8.77
N LEU A 65 8.68 6.14 7.67
CA LEU A 65 7.59 6.85 7.01
C LEU A 65 7.52 6.39 5.55
N VAL A 66 6.42 5.73 5.18
CA VAL A 66 6.11 5.44 3.78
C VAL A 66 5.13 6.49 3.28
N ARG A 67 5.47 7.13 2.15
CA ARG A 67 4.56 7.99 1.41
C ARG A 67 4.28 7.35 0.06
N ILE A 68 3.00 7.11 -0.24
CA ILE A 68 2.53 6.62 -1.53
C ILE A 68 1.68 7.73 -2.13
N THR A 69 2.11 8.28 -3.26
CA THR A 69 1.37 9.28 -4.03
C THR A 69 0.78 8.61 -5.26
N CYS A 70 -0.53 8.72 -5.44
CA CYS A 70 -1.19 8.29 -6.67
C CYS A 70 -1.17 9.45 -7.68
N GLU A 71 -0.56 9.23 -8.83
CA GLU A 71 -0.56 10.13 -9.98
C GLU A 71 -1.34 9.49 -11.14
N ASP A 72 -1.60 10.22 -12.22
CA ASP A 72 -2.37 9.72 -13.37
C ASP A 72 -1.75 8.47 -14.02
N THR A 73 -0.42 8.35 -13.99
CA THR A 73 0.33 7.28 -14.65
C THR A 73 0.64 6.10 -13.74
N GLY A 74 0.69 6.32 -12.42
CA GLY A 74 1.13 5.31 -11.47
C GLY A 74 1.25 5.81 -10.03
N TYR A 75 1.88 4.99 -9.20
CA TYR A 75 2.23 5.32 -7.83
C TYR A 75 3.68 5.75 -7.72
N LYS A 76 3.93 6.83 -6.99
CA LYS A 76 5.27 7.18 -6.50
C LYS A 76 5.39 6.79 -5.04
N VAL A 77 6.44 6.05 -4.70
CA VAL A 77 6.70 5.61 -3.33
C VAL A 77 8.00 6.21 -2.83
N ALA A 78 7.94 6.83 -1.66
CA ALA A 78 9.11 7.27 -0.92
C ALA A 78 9.12 6.65 0.48
N VAL A 79 10.31 6.29 0.97
CA VAL A 79 10.54 5.83 2.34
C VAL A 79 11.52 6.79 3.01
N ASN A 80 11.14 7.33 4.17
CA ASN A 80 11.94 8.31 4.91
C ASN A 80 12.41 9.50 4.05
N GLY A 81 11.54 9.96 3.15
CA GLY A 81 11.82 11.07 2.22
C GLY A 81 12.66 10.71 1.00
N GLN A 82 13.15 9.47 0.89
CA GLN A 82 13.91 9.00 -0.28
C GLN A 82 13.01 8.25 -1.25
N HIS A 83 13.10 8.59 -2.54
CA HIS A 83 12.35 7.94 -3.61
C HIS A 83 12.73 6.46 -3.76
N LEU A 84 11.75 5.59 -3.91
CA LEU A 84 11.92 4.13 -3.94
C LEU A 84 11.31 3.48 -5.20
N PHE A 85 10.10 3.89 -5.59
CA PHE A 85 9.39 3.34 -6.75
C PHE A 85 8.72 4.43 -7.58
N ASP A 86 8.77 4.21 -8.90
CA ASP A 86 7.71 4.61 -9.83
C ASP A 86 7.01 3.33 -10.32
N TYR A 87 5.75 3.15 -9.97
CA TYR A 87 4.97 1.94 -10.28
C TYR A 87 3.78 2.29 -11.17
N ASN A 88 3.85 1.97 -12.46
CA ASN A 88 2.77 2.27 -13.40
C ASN A 88 1.47 1.53 -13.03
N HIS A 89 0.34 2.22 -13.17
CA HIS A 89 -0.98 1.63 -12.94
C HIS A 89 -1.22 0.42 -13.83
N ARG A 90 -1.40 -0.76 -13.24
CA ARG A 90 -1.83 -1.97 -13.96
C ARG A 90 -3.35 -2.09 -14.03
N LEU A 91 -4.06 -1.69 -12.97
CA LEU A 91 -5.50 -1.46 -12.98
C LEU A 91 -5.80 -0.01 -13.36
N LYS A 92 -6.79 0.20 -14.22
CA LYS A 92 -7.10 1.53 -14.78
C LYS A 92 -8.32 2.21 -14.18
N ASP A 93 -9.18 1.44 -13.52
CA ASP A 93 -10.33 1.98 -12.79
C ASP A 93 -9.87 2.54 -11.43
N LEU A 94 -9.19 3.69 -11.46
CA LEU A 94 -8.62 4.31 -10.26
C LEU A 94 -9.69 4.64 -9.18
N PRO A 95 -10.92 5.08 -9.53
CA PRO A 95 -12.00 5.28 -8.55
C PRO A 95 -12.50 4.01 -7.84
N ALA A 96 -12.11 2.82 -8.31
CA ALA A 96 -12.39 1.58 -7.60
C ALA A 96 -11.32 1.24 -6.54
N ILE A 97 -10.20 1.97 -6.52
CA ILE A 97 -9.05 1.73 -5.63
C ILE A 97 -9.23 2.56 -4.37
N ASN A 98 -10.09 2.09 -3.48
CA ASN A 98 -10.54 2.84 -2.29
C ASN A 98 -10.25 2.13 -0.95
N VAL A 99 -9.53 1.01 -0.98
CA VAL A 99 -9.13 0.25 0.22
C VAL A 99 -7.62 0.27 0.36
N LEU A 100 -7.15 0.60 1.56
CA LEU A 100 -5.76 0.45 1.98
C LEU A 100 -5.66 -0.63 3.06
N GLU A 101 -4.86 -1.65 2.80
CA GLU A 101 -4.48 -2.65 3.79
C GLU A 101 -3.02 -2.46 4.20
N VAL A 102 -2.77 -2.45 5.51
CA VAL A 102 -1.42 -2.43 6.07
C VAL A 102 -1.30 -3.63 7.01
N GLY A 103 -0.39 -4.54 6.68
CA GLY A 103 -0.17 -5.78 7.42
C GLY A 103 1.31 -6.17 7.52
N GLY A 104 1.56 -7.29 8.19
CA GLY A 104 2.91 -7.81 8.46
C GLY A 104 3.45 -7.45 9.84
N ASP A 105 4.75 -7.68 10.04
CA ASP A 105 5.43 -7.53 11.33
C ASP A 105 5.79 -6.07 11.64
N ILE A 106 4.76 -5.22 11.76
CA ILE A 106 4.92 -3.80 12.08
C ILE A 106 4.10 -3.39 13.30
N GLN A 107 4.55 -2.33 13.96
CA GLN A 107 3.71 -1.58 14.89
C GLN A 107 3.33 -0.27 14.20
N LEU A 108 2.07 -0.14 13.80
CA LEU A 108 1.56 1.07 13.18
C LEU A 108 1.38 2.17 14.24
N THR A 109 2.01 3.33 14.01
CA THR A 109 1.93 4.49 14.93
C THR A 109 0.89 5.53 14.48
N SER A 110 0.79 5.77 13.18
CA SER A 110 -0.17 6.71 12.59
C SER A 110 -0.46 6.34 11.14
N LEU A 111 -1.67 6.65 10.67
CA LEU A 111 -2.06 6.58 9.27
C LEU A 111 -2.73 7.89 8.88
N ASP A 112 -2.29 8.48 7.78
CA ASP A 112 -2.88 9.69 7.18
C ASP A 112 -3.10 9.44 5.69
N THR A 113 -4.35 9.59 5.25
CA THR A 113 -4.78 9.45 3.85
C THR A 113 -5.11 10.81 3.23
N GLY A 114 -4.62 11.89 3.83
CA GLY A 114 -4.90 13.26 3.41
C GLY A 114 -4.69 13.51 1.91
N ARG A 115 -5.49 14.42 1.34
CA ARG A 115 -5.32 14.89 -0.04
C ARG A 115 -4.05 15.73 -0.13
N ILE A 116 -3.23 15.51 -1.17
CA ILE A 116 -2.26 16.53 -1.60
C ILE A 116 -3.04 17.49 -2.51
N PRO A 117 -3.24 18.76 -2.14
CA PRO A 117 -3.88 19.71 -3.04
C PRO A 117 -3.03 19.84 -4.30
N GLY A 118 -3.65 19.68 -5.47
CA GLY A 118 -3.03 20.09 -6.72
C GLY A 118 -2.76 21.60 -6.70
N PRO A 119 -1.75 22.11 -7.44
CA PRO A 119 -1.55 23.55 -7.55
C PRO A 119 -2.78 24.19 -8.20
N GLY A 120 -3.62 24.85 -7.38
CA GLY A 120 -4.74 25.68 -7.83
C GLY A 120 -6.17 25.19 -7.51
N GLU A 121 -6.37 24.04 -6.86
CA GLU A 121 -7.73 23.54 -6.58
C GLU A 121 -8.21 23.80 -5.14
N SER A 122 -9.43 24.34 -5.02
CA SER A 122 -10.16 24.47 -3.76
C SER A 122 -10.95 23.19 -3.47
N ALA A 123 -11.06 22.83 -2.19
CA ALA A 123 -11.59 21.56 -1.69
C ALA A 123 -13.05 21.29 -2.13
N GLY A 124 -13.21 20.64 -3.28
CA GLY A 124 -14.43 19.97 -3.74
C GLY A 124 -14.17 18.47 -3.90
N ALA A 125 -15.21 17.64 -3.78
CA ALA A 125 -15.14 16.18 -3.92
C ALA A 125 -14.41 15.76 -5.22
N HIS A 126 -13.62 14.69 -5.29
CA HIS A 126 -13.90 13.29 -4.97
C HIS A 126 -12.59 12.57 -4.61
N CYS A 127 -12.65 11.61 -3.68
CA CYS A 127 -11.56 10.66 -3.52
C CYS A 127 -11.57 9.67 -4.69
N CYS A 128 -10.39 9.10 -4.98
CA CYS A 128 -10.30 7.78 -5.59
C CYS A 128 -11.15 6.76 -4.80
#